data_AF-A0A2A5E7M9-F1
#
_entry.id   AF-A0A2A5E7M9-F1
#
_cell.length_a   1.000
_cell.length_b   1.000
_cell.length_c   1.000
_cell.angle_alpha   90.00
_cell.angle_beta   90.00
_cell.angle_gamma   90.00
#
_symmetry.space_group_name_H-M   'P 1'
#
loop_
_entity.id
_entity.type
_entity.pdbx_description
1 polymer ?
#
loop_
_entity_poly.entity_id
_entity_poly.type
_entity_poly.pdbx_seq_one_letter_code
_entity_poly.pdbx_strand_id
1 'polypeptide(L)'
;MNKYLLTLFLAVVLVSCADEKTNFTHHINNSETINSAELIYQMGDSTVLKGDITQQDLTILRQETSVYNVTVAESNQSSTFTNIPAKYIHLDANVEVSRNVFHSYFPAEWKEMKGVNYTSIKITNSEDPAIFYVAVVHTGTKKEIAKHSEDY
;
A
#
# COMPACT_ATOMS: atom_id res chain seq x y z
N MET A 1 49.64 -2.35 30.93
CA MET A 1 48.72 -2.19 29.77
C MET A 1 48.22 -3.57 29.37
N ASN A 2 46.99 -3.91 29.77
CA ASN A 2 46.49 -5.28 29.78
C ASN A 2 45.92 -5.65 28.39
N LYS A 3 46.68 -6.41 27.59
CA LYS A 3 46.39 -6.74 26.18
C LYS A 3 45.10 -7.55 25.96
N TYR A 4 44.45 -7.98 27.04
CA TYR A 4 43.22 -8.78 27.02
C TYR A 4 41.93 -7.94 27.03
N LEU A 5 42.02 -6.63 27.32
CA LEU A 5 40.82 -5.77 27.34
C LEU A 5 40.41 -5.29 25.94
N LEU A 6 41.33 -5.33 24.96
CA LEU A 6 41.06 -4.87 23.59
C LEU A 6 40.38 -5.94 22.71
N THR A 7 40.41 -7.21 23.12
CA THR A 7 39.90 -8.33 22.32
C THR A 7 38.41 -8.61 22.52
N LEU A 8 37.78 -8.00 23.55
CA LEU A 8 36.36 -8.24 23.85
C LEU A 8 35.39 -7.36 23.04
N PHE A 9 35.87 -6.29 22.40
CA PHE A 9 35.02 -5.37 21.62
C PHE A 9 34.90 -5.72 20.14
N LEU A 10 35.64 -6.72 19.63
CA LEU A 10 35.64 -7.08 18.21
C LEU A 10 34.67 -8.23 17.85
N ALA A 11 33.99 -8.83 18.85
CA ALA A 11 33.08 -9.96 18.63
C ALA A 11 31.60 -9.58 18.54
N VAL A 12 31.24 -8.30 18.76
CA VAL A 12 29.82 -7.86 18.81
C VAL A 12 29.29 -7.35 17.45
N VAL A 13 30.13 -7.31 16.41
CA VAL A 13 29.75 -6.69 15.12
C VAL A 13 29.12 -7.68 14.12
N LEU A 14 29.04 -8.98 14.44
CA LEU A 14 28.67 -10.01 13.44
C LEU A 14 27.28 -10.64 13.60
N VAL A 15 26.42 -10.16 14.50
CA VAL A 15 25.07 -10.73 14.67
C VAL A 15 24.01 -9.64 14.83
N SER A 16 23.77 -8.89 13.76
CA SER A 16 22.46 -8.27 13.56
C SER A 16 22.14 -8.08 12.07
N CYS A 17 22.34 -9.12 11.25
CA CYS A 17 21.44 -9.27 10.11
C CYS A 17 20.12 -9.74 10.71
N ALA A 18 19.24 -8.81 11.08
CA ALA A 18 17.84 -9.17 11.28
C ALA A 18 17.33 -9.66 9.92
N ASP A 19 16.76 -10.86 9.88
CA ASP A 19 16.14 -11.37 8.65
C ASP A 19 15.08 -10.36 8.18
N GLU A 20 15.14 -9.99 6.91
CA GLU A 20 14.20 -9.04 6.36
C GLU A 20 12.78 -9.63 6.41
N LYS A 21 11.82 -8.85 6.92
CA LYS A 21 10.42 -9.28 7.02
C LYS A 21 9.88 -9.67 5.64
N THR A 22 9.35 -10.89 5.54
CA THR A 22 8.89 -11.49 4.27
C THR A 22 7.38 -11.54 4.10
N ASN A 23 6.62 -11.35 5.17
CA ASN A 23 5.15 -11.36 5.17
C ASN A 23 4.63 -10.06 5.77
N PHE A 24 3.68 -9.43 5.11
CA PHE A 24 3.04 -8.18 5.55
C PHE A 24 1.54 -8.35 5.59
N THR A 25 0.87 -7.68 6.51
CA THR A 25 -0.59 -7.74 6.62
C THR A 25 -1.21 -6.43 6.17
N HIS A 26 -2.08 -6.49 5.16
CA HIS A 26 -2.94 -5.39 4.76
C HIS A 26 -4.34 -5.61 5.35
N HIS A 27 -4.69 -4.80 6.34
CA HIS A 27 -6.02 -4.74 6.94
C HIS A 27 -6.93 -3.84 6.10
N ILE A 28 -8.03 -4.38 5.58
CA ILE A 28 -9.03 -3.64 4.82
C ILE A 28 -10.03 -3.02 5.79
N ASN A 29 -9.81 -1.75 6.13
CA ASN A 29 -10.54 -1.11 7.23
C ASN A 29 -11.83 -0.43 6.78
N ASN A 30 -11.88 -0.01 5.52
CA ASN A 30 -12.99 0.80 5.02
C ASN A 30 -13.15 0.66 3.50
N SER A 31 -14.38 0.42 3.08
CA SER A 31 -14.79 0.38 1.68
C SER A 31 -16.02 1.26 1.47
N GLU A 32 -15.79 2.58 1.34
CA GLU A 32 -16.91 3.51 1.24
C GLU A 32 -17.52 3.48 -0.16
N THR A 33 -18.84 3.31 -0.21
CA THR A 33 -19.66 3.25 -1.43
C THR A 33 -19.30 2.13 -2.42
N ILE A 34 -18.43 1.20 -2.01
CA ILE A 34 -18.07 -0.02 -2.72
C ILE A 34 -18.48 -1.21 -1.86
N ASN A 35 -19.50 -1.95 -2.29
CA ASN A 35 -20.12 -3.00 -1.49
C ASN A 35 -19.53 -4.40 -1.73
N SER A 36 -18.89 -4.61 -2.88
CA SER A 36 -18.25 -5.88 -3.24
C SER A 36 -17.22 -5.60 -4.33
N ALA A 37 -15.98 -5.99 -4.08
CA ALA A 37 -14.88 -5.93 -5.03
C ALA A 37 -13.77 -6.89 -4.61
N GLU A 38 -12.91 -7.28 -5.54
CA GLU A 38 -11.63 -7.92 -5.26
C GLU A 38 -10.51 -6.88 -5.36
N LEU A 39 -9.62 -6.85 -4.37
CA LEU A 39 -8.32 -6.21 -4.48
C LEU A 39 -7.33 -7.20 -5.09
N ILE A 40 -6.75 -6.82 -6.22
CA ILE A 40 -5.79 -7.63 -6.97
C ILE A 40 -4.46 -6.89 -7.01
N TYR A 41 -3.42 -7.48 -6.45
CA TYR A 41 -2.05 -6.97 -6.48
C TYR A 41 -1.29 -7.68 -7.59
N GLN A 42 -0.65 -6.89 -8.46
CA GLN A 42 0.02 -7.40 -9.66
C GLN A 42 1.44 -6.84 -9.78
N MET A 43 2.36 -7.69 -10.24
CA MET A 43 3.73 -7.33 -10.64
C MET A 43 3.84 -7.47 -12.14
N GLY A 44 3.87 -6.34 -12.86
CA GLY A 44 3.64 -6.36 -14.30
C GLY A 44 2.28 -6.99 -14.61
N ASP A 45 2.28 -8.08 -15.39
CA ASP A 45 1.05 -8.82 -15.76
C ASP A 45 0.73 -9.99 -14.81
N SER A 46 1.61 -10.29 -13.85
CA SER A 46 1.43 -11.43 -12.93
C SER A 46 0.62 -11.03 -11.70
N THR A 47 -0.47 -11.74 -11.43
CA THR A 47 -1.21 -11.60 -10.16
C THR A 47 -0.46 -12.31 -9.04
N VAL A 48 -0.10 -11.57 -7.99
CA VAL A 48 0.60 -12.13 -6.82
C VAL A 48 -0.32 -12.39 -5.65
N LEU A 49 -1.40 -11.62 -5.54
CA LEU A 49 -2.37 -11.72 -4.47
C LEU A 49 -3.71 -11.19 -4.97
N LYS A 50 -4.77 -11.86 -4.53
CA LYS A 50 -6.14 -11.38 -4.66
C LYS A 50 -6.91 -11.67 -3.39
N GLY A 51 -7.82 -10.77 -3.03
CA GLY A 51 -8.74 -10.99 -1.92
C GLY A 51 -9.93 -10.04 -1.99
N ASP A 52 -11.05 -10.45 -1.41
CA ASP A 52 -12.25 -9.64 -1.38
C ASP A 52 -12.07 -8.44 -0.43
N ILE A 53 -12.63 -7.27 -0.76
CA ILE A 53 -12.63 -6.10 0.14
C ILE A 53 -13.36 -6.35 1.46
N THR A 54 -14.24 -7.35 1.51
CA THR A 54 -14.94 -7.79 2.72
C THR A 54 -14.07 -8.69 3.60
N GLN A 55 -12.94 -9.19 3.09
CA GLN A 55 -11.95 -9.88 3.89
C GLN A 55 -11.16 -8.84 4.70
N GLN A 56 -11.12 -9.01 6.03
CA GLN A 56 -10.44 -8.04 6.89
C GLN A 56 -8.94 -8.00 6.64
N ASP A 57 -8.30 -9.15 6.42
CA ASP A 57 -6.84 -9.23 6.38
C ASP A 57 -6.36 -9.93 5.11
N LEU A 58 -5.41 -9.30 4.42
CA LEU A 58 -4.67 -9.87 3.30
C LEU A 58 -3.20 -10.02 3.66
N THR A 59 -2.65 -11.23 3.56
CA THR A 59 -1.22 -11.47 3.74
C THR A 59 -0.49 -11.29 2.42
N ILE A 60 0.44 -10.34 2.38
CA ILE A 60 1.30 -10.03 1.25
C ILE A 60 2.67 -10.65 1.48
N LEU A 61 3.12 -11.47 0.53
CA LEU A 61 4.50 -11.93 0.50
C LEU A 61 5.38 -10.87 -0.15
N ARG A 62 6.52 -10.57 0.48
CA ARG A 62 7.59 -9.78 -0.13
C ARG A 62 7.96 -10.37 -1.48
N GLN A 63 8.13 -9.50 -2.47
CA GLN A 63 8.63 -9.87 -3.79
C GLN A 63 9.71 -8.87 -4.21
N GLU A 64 10.66 -9.32 -5.01
CA GLU A 64 11.73 -8.48 -5.56
C GLU A 64 11.22 -7.63 -6.73
N THR A 65 10.41 -6.62 -6.42
CA THR A 65 9.90 -5.62 -7.36
C THR A 65 9.98 -4.22 -6.75
N SER A 66 10.15 -3.19 -7.58
CA SER A 66 10.11 -1.79 -7.14
C SER A 66 8.71 -1.22 -7.11
N VAL A 67 7.76 -1.81 -7.87
CA VAL A 67 6.40 -1.29 -8.01
C VAL A 67 5.36 -2.39 -8.18
N TYR A 68 4.11 -2.06 -7.86
CA TYR A 68 2.92 -2.87 -8.05
C TYR A 68 1.83 -2.11 -8.82
N ASN A 69 0.96 -2.87 -9.47
CA ASN A 69 -0.36 -2.40 -9.82
C ASN A 69 -1.36 -2.96 -8.81
N VAL A 70 -2.26 -2.13 -8.31
CA VAL A 70 -3.37 -2.58 -7.46
C VAL A 70 -4.67 -2.30 -8.20
N THR A 71 -5.48 -3.33 -8.39
CA THR A 71 -6.76 -3.23 -9.07
C THR A 71 -7.89 -3.48 -8.08
N VAL A 72 -8.84 -2.55 -8.03
CA VAL A 72 -10.15 -2.75 -7.42
C VAL A 72 -11.07 -3.26 -8.51
N ALA A 73 -11.34 -4.56 -8.50
CA ALA A 73 -12.15 -5.26 -9.49
C ALA A 73 -13.56 -5.52 -8.96
N GLU A 74 -14.57 -4.97 -9.63
CA GLU A 74 -15.98 -5.26 -9.39
C GLU A 74 -16.53 -6.11 -10.54
N SER A 75 -17.75 -6.61 -10.38
CA SER A 75 -18.39 -7.51 -11.35
C SER A 75 -18.49 -6.96 -12.77
N ASN A 76 -18.52 -5.63 -12.95
CA ASN A 76 -18.72 -4.98 -14.24
C ASN A 76 -17.63 -3.97 -14.63
N GLN A 77 -16.67 -3.67 -13.74
CA GLN A 77 -15.65 -2.65 -13.98
C GLN A 77 -14.43 -2.89 -13.10
N SER A 78 -13.28 -2.32 -13.49
CA SER A 78 -12.06 -2.37 -12.68
C SER A 78 -11.38 -1.01 -12.66
N SER A 79 -10.91 -0.59 -11.49
CA SER A 79 -10.11 0.62 -11.33
C SER A 79 -8.70 0.21 -10.94
N THR A 80 -7.70 0.55 -11.77
CA THR A 80 -6.31 0.11 -11.57
C THR A 80 -5.41 1.29 -11.24
N PHE A 81 -4.79 1.22 -10.06
CA PHE A 81 -3.72 2.10 -9.61
C PHE A 81 -2.40 1.52 -10.08
N THR A 82 -1.67 2.23 -10.92
CA THR A 82 -0.43 1.73 -11.53
C THR A 82 0.80 2.33 -10.85
N ASN A 83 1.91 1.58 -10.86
CA ASN A 83 3.21 2.03 -10.34
C ASN A 83 3.18 2.46 -8.86
N ILE A 84 2.44 1.75 -8.00
CA ILE A 84 2.49 1.95 -6.55
C ILE A 84 3.85 1.46 -6.05
N PRO A 85 4.66 2.30 -5.37
CA PRO A 85 5.96 1.88 -4.85
C PRO A 85 5.85 0.69 -3.90
N ALA A 86 6.72 -0.32 -4.09
CA ALA A 86 6.72 -1.55 -3.31
C ALA A 86 6.83 -1.32 -1.80
N LYS A 87 7.50 -0.24 -1.37
CA LYS A 87 7.59 0.12 0.05
C LYS A 87 6.24 0.31 0.75
N TYR A 88 5.20 0.74 0.04
CA TYR A 88 3.85 0.86 0.62
C TYR A 88 3.05 -0.45 0.56
N ILE A 89 3.52 -1.43 -0.21
CA ILE A 89 2.95 -2.78 -0.30
C ILE A 89 3.69 -3.74 0.66
N HIS A 90 4.93 -3.43 1.00
CA HIS A 90 5.80 -4.18 1.92
C HIS A 90 5.84 -3.54 3.30
N LEU A 91 4.66 -3.23 3.85
CA LEU A 91 4.49 -2.80 5.24
C LEU A 91 3.18 -3.39 5.78
N ASP A 92 3.06 -3.50 7.10
CA ASP A 92 1.75 -3.79 7.68
C ASP A 92 0.90 -2.53 7.53
N ALA A 93 -0.22 -2.65 6.81
CA ALA A 93 -0.99 -1.52 6.34
C ALA A 93 -2.45 -1.58 6.76
N ASN A 94 -3.05 -0.41 6.88
CA ASN A 94 -4.47 -0.20 6.74
C ASN A 94 -4.76 0.27 5.32
N VAL A 95 -5.62 -0.46 4.62
CA VAL A 95 -6.06 -0.15 3.26
C VAL A 95 -7.50 0.36 3.31
N GLU A 96 -7.70 1.52 2.70
CA GLU A 96 -9.01 2.08 2.45
C GLU A 96 -9.22 2.23 0.95
N VAL A 97 -10.40 1.83 0.49
CA VAL A 97 -10.85 2.05 -0.88
C VAL A 97 -12.16 2.82 -0.82
N SER A 98 -12.32 3.82 -1.66
CA SER A 98 -13.59 4.56 -1.72
C SER A 98 -13.94 4.96 -3.14
N ARG A 99 -15.23 5.22 -3.36
CA ARG A 99 -15.72 5.75 -4.63
C ARG A 99 -16.46 7.06 -4.44
N ASN A 100 -16.05 8.08 -5.20
CA ASN A 100 -16.68 9.39 -5.22
C ASN A 100 -16.80 10.07 -3.85
N VAL A 101 -15.93 9.70 -2.90
CA VAL A 101 -15.87 10.31 -1.56
C VAL A 101 -14.67 11.24 -1.47
N PHE A 102 -14.93 12.53 -1.30
CA PHE A 102 -13.85 13.51 -1.11
C PHE A 102 -13.46 13.56 0.37
N HIS A 103 -12.33 12.95 0.68
CA HIS A 103 -11.84 12.82 2.04
C HIS A 103 -11.13 14.07 2.55
N SER A 104 -11.17 14.29 3.86
CA SER A 104 -10.50 15.44 4.50
C SER A 104 -8.98 15.37 4.44
N TYR A 105 -8.42 14.17 4.25
CA TYR A 105 -6.98 13.94 4.10
C TYR A 105 -6.49 14.17 2.66
N PHE A 106 -7.38 14.42 1.69
CA PHE A 106 -6.94 14.79 0.35
C PHE A 106 -6.32 16.19 0.34
N PRO A 107 -5.22 16.39 -0.39
CA PRO A 107 -4.63 17.72 -0.58
C PRO A 107 -5.64 18.75 -1.09
N ALA A 108 -5.49 20.00 -0.66
CA ALA A 108 -6.46 21.07 -0.95
C ALA A 108 -6.56 21.37 -2.46
N GLU A 109 -5.47 21.20 -3.19
CA GLU A 109 -5.38 21.34 -4.65
C GLU A 109 -6.22 20.30 -5.39
N TRP A 110 -6.60 19.18 -4.77
CA TRP A 110 -7.44 18.16 -5.40
C TRP A 110 -8.93 18.53 -5.40
N LYS A 111 -9.32 19.65 -4.80
CA LYS A 111 -10.74 20.08 -4.72
C LYS A 111 -11.44 20.11 -6.08
N GLU A 112 -10.73 20.35 -7.17
CA GLU A 112 -11.28 20.36 -8.53
C GLU A 112 -11.78 18.98 -9.00
N MET A 113 -11.34 17.88 -8.37
CA MET A 113 -11.83 16.53 -8.68
C MET A 113 -13.24 16.26 -8.11
N LYS A 114 -13.78 17.15 -7.27
CA LYS A 114 -15.15 17.04 -6.76
C LYS A 114 -16.14 17.06 -7.93
N GLY A 115 -16.96 16.01 -8.03
CA GLY A 115 -17.93 15.85 -9.13
C GLY A 115 -17.41 15.01 -10.30
N VAL A 116 -16.14 14.58 -10.29
CA VAL A 116 -15.61 13.57 -11.21
C VAL A 116 -15.92 12.18 -10.66
N ASN A 117 -16.19 11.20 -11.53
CA ASN A 117 -16.30 9.80 -11.12
C ASN A 117 -14.90 9.21 -10.91
N TYR A 118 -14.53 8.91 -9.66
CA TYR A 118 -13.23 8.38 -9.29
C TYR A 118 -13.29 7.29 -8.22
N THR A 119 -12.28 6.43 -8.28
CA THR A 119 -11.97 5.45 -7.24
C THR A 119 -10.65 5.88 -6.60
N SER A 120 -10.59 5.88 -5.27
CA SER A 120 -9.38 6.13 -4.51
C SER A 120 -8.93 4.92 -3.72
N ILE A 121 -7.62 4.81 -3.56
CA ILE A 121 -6.98 3.90 -2.61
C ILE A 121 -6.11 4.72 -1.67
N LYS A 122 -6.15 4.40 -0.39
CA LYS A 122 -5.21 4.86 0.61
C LYS A 122 -4.59 3.65 1.29
N ILE A 123 -3.26 3.64 1.38
CA ILE A 123 -2.48 2.62 2.08
C ILE A 123 -1.69 3.35 3.15
N THR A 124 -1.94 3.01 4.41
CA THR A 124 -1.38 3.72 5.57
C THR A 124 -0.66 2.71 6.45
N ASN A 125 0.55 3.01 6.91
CA ASN A 125 1.24 2.13 7.84
C ASN A 125 0.44 1.97 9.16
N SER A 126 0.36 0.73 9.64
CA SER A 126 -0.43 0.39 10.83
C SER A 126 0.17 0.88 12.14
N GLU A 127 1.48 1.09 12.19
CA GLU A 127 2.23 1.58 13.36
C GLU A 127 2.46 3.10 13.31
N ASP A 128 2.64 3.67 12.11
CA ASP A 128 2.87 5.10 11.90
C ASP A 128 1.97 5.68 10.79
N PRO A 129 0.82 6.27 11.16
CA PRO A 129 -0.11 6.85 10.18
C PRO A 129 0.44 8.03 9.35
N ALA A 130 1.58 8.60 9.72
CA ALA A 130 2.25 9.62 8.91
C ALA A 130 2.88 9.03 7.63
N ILE A 131 3.17 7.73 7.62
CA ILE A 131 3.65 7.02 6.43
C ILE A 131 2.44 6.51 5.65
N PHE A 132 2.13 7.16 4.52
CA PHE A 132 0.99 6.78 3.71
C PHE A 132 1.19 7.04 2.21
N TYR A 133 0.39 6.33 1.44
CA TYR A 133 0.21 6.52 0.01
C TYR A 133 -1.27 6.69 -0.30
N VAL A 134 -1.61 7.66 -1.13
CA VAL A 134 -2.97 7.88 -1.62
C VAL A 134 -2.94 8.11 -3.13
N ALA A 135 -3.83 7.44 -3.85
CA ALA A 135 -3.98 7.62 -5.28
C ALA A 135 -5.45 7.64 -5.68
N VAL A 136 -5.72 8.33 -6.79
CA VAL A 136 -7.04 8.55 -7.36
C VAL A 136 -6.98 8.27 -8.86
N VAL A 137 -7.91 7.46 -9.35
CA VAL A 137 -8.07 7.15 -10.78
C VAL A 137 -9.52 7.39 -11.20
N HIS A 138 -9.75 7.65 -12.48
CA HIS A 138 -11.11 7.59 -13.01
C HIS A 138 -11.69 6.19 -12.83
N THR A 139 -12.88 6.09 -12.23
CA THR A 139 -13.54 4.80 -11.97
C THR A 139 -13.70 3.98 -13.26
N GLY A 140 -13.41 2.68 -13.16
CA GLY A 140 -13.51 1.77 -14.30
C GLY A 140 -12.34 1.87 -15.28
N THR A 141 -11.26 2.57 -14.90
CA THR A 141 -10.09 2.77 -15.76
C THR A 141 -8.78 2.67 -14.97
N LYS A 142 -7.66 2.81 -15.69
CA LYS A 142 -6.31 3.02 -15.14
C LYS A 142 -5.81 4.46 -15.27
N LYS A 143 -6.69 5.41 -15.62
CA LYS A 143 -6.30 6.79 -15.87
C LYS A 143 -6.16 7.53 -14.54
N GLU A 144 -4.92 7.77 -14.14
CA GLU A 144 -4.55 8.56 -12.95
C GLU A 144 -5.17 9.96 -13.02
N ILE A 145 -5.73 10.38 -11.89
CA ILE A 145 -6.17 11.75 -11.64
C ILE A 145 -5.12 12.44 -10.77
N ALA A 146 -4.75 11.81 -9.66
CA ALA A 146 -3.76 12.35 -8.74
C ALA A 146 -3.15 11.25 -7.85
N LYS A 147 -1.98 11.54 -7.28
CA LYS A 147 -1.34 10.75 -6.23
C LYS A 147 -0.59 11.64 -5.27
N HIS A 148 -0.55 11.24 -4.01
CA HIS A 148 0.20 11.91 -2.96
C HIS A 148 0.67 10.86 -1.97
N SER A 149 1.82 11.12 -1.36
CA SER A 149 2.39 10.23 -0.35
C SER A 149 3.30 11.04 0.54
N GLU A 150 3.34 10.68 1.82
CA GLU A 150 4.32 11.21 2.75
C GLU A 150 5.25 10.08 3.18
N ASP A 151 6.53 10.44 3.20
CA ASP A 151 7.66 9.57 3.47
C ASP A 151 8.43 10.10 4.67
N TYR A 152 9.17 9.18 5.29
CA TYR A 152 10.21 9.49 6.27
C TYR A 152 11.43 10.17 5.62
#